data_AF-A0A411X1Q7-F1
#
_entry.id   AF-A0A411X1Q7-F1
#
_cell.length_a   1.000
_cell.length_b   1.000
_cell.length_c   1.000
_cell.angle_alpha   90.00
_cell.angle_beta   90.00
_cell.angle_gamma   90.00
#
_symmetry.space_group_name_H-M   'P 1'
#
loop_
_entity.id
_entity.type
_entity.pdbx_description
1 polymer ?
#
loop_
_entity_poly.entity_id
_entity_poly.type
_entity_poly.pdbx_seq_one_letter_code
_entity_poly.pdbx_strand_id
1 'polypeptide(L)'
;MRLLQPREFSARLASPYTESALASSEVVLNGQPTGVIMTGAILHAAIEWNSFRIAFFTDDIPFEDTLRIYMLSADMVLVDAAELGVIYSTGVFADLRLQLPDAVTFHFFADTEWRLVLLEDPEFSFPFVSDPTGVSRKLKFSRHFRIEARPV
;
A
#
# COMPACT_ATOMS: atom_id res chain seq x y z
N MET A 1 -4.86 12.04 -10.67
CA MET A 1 -3.97 11.44 -9.65
C MET A 1 -3.05 12.52 -9.09
N ARG A 2 -2.79 12.53 -7.78
CA ARG A 2 -1.81 13.42 -7.16
C ARG A 2 -1.23 12.81 -5.88
N LEU A 3 -0.06 13.28 -5.47
CA LEU A 3 0.50 12.97 -4.15
C LEU A 3 -0.22 13.80 -3.08
N LEU A 4 -0.54 13.17 -1.95
CA LEU A 4 -1.11 13.83 -0.77
C LEU A 4 0.02 14.30 0.14
N GLN A 5 -0.10 15.52 0.64
CA GLN A 5 0.86 16.05 1.60
C GLN A 5 0.58 15.52 3.02
N PRO A 6 1.57 15.51 3.94
CA PRO A 6 1.38 15.00 5.31
C PRO A 6 0.23 15.69 6.07
N ARG A 7 -0.02 16.97 5.78
CA ARG A 7 -1.15 17.72 6.35
C ARG A 7 -2.52 17.27 5.85
N GLU A 8 -2.58 16.69 4.65
CA GLU A 8 -3.82 16.18 4.04
C GLU A 8 -4.06 14.73 4.45
N PHE A 9 -3.02 13.90 4.43
CA PHE A 9 -3.08 12.49 4.80
C PHE A 9 -1.80 12.09 5.52
N SER A 10 -1.95 11.60 6.75
CA SER A 10 -0.85 11.11 7.58
C SER A 10 -1.30 9.87 8.36
N ALA A 11 -0.36 9.27 9.07
CA ALA A 11 -0.62 8.18 9.99
C ALA A 11 0.05 8.45 11.33
N ARG A 12 -0.63 8.08 12.42
CA ARG A 12 -0.09 8.14 13.77
C ARG A 12 0.02 6.73 14.29
N LEU A 13 1.22 6.33 14.73
CA LEU A 13 1.45 5.03 15.34
C LEU A 13 0.49 4.84 16.53
N ALA A 14 -0.33 3.80 16.45
CA ALA A 14 -1.33 3.45 17.46
C ALA A 14 -0.79 2.34 18.38
N SER A 15 -0.12 1.34 17.81
CA SER A 15 0.63 0.33 18.55
C SER A 15 1.96 0.04 17.85
N PRO A 16 3.10 0.04 18.57
CA PRO A 16 4.37 -0.38 17.99
C PRO A 16 4.37 -1.89 17.71
N TYR A 17 5.33 -2.32 16.90
CA TYR A 17 5.63 -3.74 16.70
C TYR A 17 6.07 -4.39 18.02
N THR A 18 5.67 -5.65 18.21
CA THR A 18 6.16 -6.55 19.26
C THR A 18 6.41 -7.94 18.67
N GLU A 19 7.12 -8.80 19.38
CA GLU A 19 7.34 -10.19 18.94
C GLU A 19 6.05 -10.99 18.69
N SER A 20 4.91 -10.53 19.24
CA SER A 20 3.61 -11.19 19.12
C SER A 20 2.60 -10.46 18.24
N ALA A 21 2.89 -9.23 17.78
CA ALA A 21 1.96 -8.42 17.01
C ALA A 21 2.66 -7.42 16.09
N LEU A 22 2.12 -7.28 14.88
CA LEU A 22 2.53 -6.23 13.95
C LEU A 22 2.15 -4.84 14.47
N ALA A 23 2.91 -3.83 14.05
CA ALA A 23 2.59 -2.45 14.32
C ALA A 23 1.25 -2.06 13.68
N SER A 24 0.56 -1.10 14.30
CA SER A 24 -0.64 -0.51 13.74
C SER A 24 -0.60 1.01 13.84
N SER A 25 -1.19 1.67 12.86
CA SER A 25 -1.28 3.12 12.79
C SER A 25 -2.72 3.55 12.53
N GLU A 26 -3.12 4.64 13.17
CA GLU A 26 -4.37 5.33 12.90
C GLU A 26 -4.16 6.32 11.75
N VAL A 27 -5.06 6.28 10.77
CA VAL A 27 -5.06 7.26 9.67
C VAL A 27 -5.58 8.60 10.16
N VAL A 28 -4.87 9.66 9.82
CA VAL A 28 -5.19 11.05 10.12
C VAL A 28 -5.45 11.79 8.80
N LEU A 29 -6.64 12.35 8.65
CA LEU A 29 -7.06 13.08 7.46
C LEU A 29 -7.23 14.57 7.82
N ASN A 30 -6.54 15.47 7.12
CA ASN A 30 -6.57 16.91 7.40
C ASN A 30 -6.29 17.26 8.88
N GLY A 31 -5.37 16.51 9.50
CA GLY A 31 -5.03 16.64 10.92
C GLY A 31 -6.06 16.06 11.90
N GLN A 32 -7.14 15.46 11.41
CA GLN A 32 -8.17 14.82 12.24
C GLN A 32 -8.01 13.29 12.24
N PRO A 33 -7.94 12.64 13.41
CA PRO A 33 -7.95 11.19 13.50
C PRO A 33 -9.27 10.63 12.92
N THR A 34 -9.16 9.61 12.08
CA THR A 34 -10.32 9.02 11.40
C THR A 34 -10.91 7.82 12.13
N GLY A 35 -10.22 7.29 13.14
CA GLY A 35 -10.55 6.01 13.77
C GLY A 35 -10.23 4.77 12.92
N VAL A 36 -9.74 4.95 11.68
CA VAL A 36 -9.33 3.83 10.82
C VAL A 36 -7.93 3.38 11.23
N ILE A 37 -7.86 2.16 11.75
CA ILE A 37 -6.60 1.50 12.13
C ILE A 37 -6.15 0.57 11.01
N MET A 38 -4.89 0.72 10.58
CA MET A 38 -4.26 -0.12 9.57
C MET A 38 -2.96 -0.73 10.11
N THR A 39 -2.62 -1.92 9.62
CA THR A 39 -1.33 -2.55 9.93
C THR A 39 -0.19 -1.79 9.23
N GLY A 40 0.91 -1.60 9.93
CA GLY A 40 2.07 -0.83 9.47
C GLY A 40 2.44 0.29 10.44
N ALA A 41 3.74 0.52 10.59
CA ALA A 41 4.32 1.53 11.47
C ALA A 41 4.59 2.85 10.75
N ILE A 42 5.13 2.80 9.53
CA ILE A 42 5.62 3.96 8.81
C ILE A 42 4.82 4.15 7.54
N LEU A 43 4.14 5.30 7.40
CA LEU A 43 3.54 5.75 6.14
C LEU A 43 4.62 6.40 5.27
N HIS A 44 4.94 5.79 4.14
CA HIS A 44 5.93 6.31 3.19
C HIS A 44 5.34 7.35 2.25
N ALA A 45 4.13 7.08 1.74
CA ALA A 45 3.46 7.94 0.79
C ALA A 45 1.95 7.70 0.80
N ALA A 46 1.21 8.72 0.36
CA ALA A 46 -0.20 8.58 0.03
C ALA A 46 -0.52 9.34 -1.26
N ILE A 47 -1.39 8.76 -2.08
CA ILE A 47 -1.86 9.37 -3.33
C ILE A 47 -3.39 9.43 -3.35
N GLU A 48 -3.92 10.37 -4.10
CA GLU A 48 -5.36 10.49 -4.36
C GLU A 48 -5.63 10.28 -5.86
N TRP A 49 -6.61 9.44 -6.15
CA TRP A 49 -7.06 9.11 -7.49
C TRP A 49 -8.56 8.78 -7.48
N ASN A 50 -9.36 9.49 -8.29
CA ASN A 50 -10.81 9.29 -8.40
C ASN A 50 -11.52 9.17 -7.03
N SER A 51 -11.19 10.07 -6.09
CA SER A 51 -11.70 10.09 -4.71
C SER A 51 -11.27 8.90 -3.82
N PHE A 52 -10.50 7.96 -4.36
CA PHE A 52 -9.80 6.95 -3.58
C PHE A 52 -8.46 7.49 -3.07
N ARG A 53 -8.06 7.00 -1.91
CA ARG A 53 -6.75 7.28 -1.30
C ARG A 53 -5.97 5.99 -1.24
N ILE A 54 -4.75 6.00 -1.77
CA ILE A 54 -3.86 4.84 -1.74
C ILE A 54 -2.70 5.17 -0.83
N ALA A 55 -2.44 4.32 0.16
CA ALA A 55 -1.43 4.54 1.17
C ALA A 55 -0.42 3.38 1.23
N PHE A 56 0.84 3.73 1.39
CA PHE A 56 2.00 2.84 1.35
C PHE A 56 2.65 2.78 2.73
N PHE A 57 2.66 1.61 3.36
CA PHE A 57 3.17 1.42 4.72
C PHE A 57 4.27 0.36 4.81
N THR A 58 5.19 0.50 5.77
CA THR A 58 6.08 -0.60 6.22
C THR A 58 5.95 -0.82 7.73
N ASP A 59 6.38 -1.98 8.21
CA ASP A 59 6.20 -2.38 9.63
C ASP A 59 7.27 -1.87 10.59
N ASP A 60 8.39 -1.34 10.09
CA ASP A 60 9.56 -0.99 10.92
C ASP A 60 10.10 -2.21 11.71
N ILE A 61 10.16 -3.37 11.06
CA ILE A 61 10.71 -4.61 11.63
C ILE A 61 12.15 -4.77 11.14
N PRO A 62 13.13 -4.92 12.05
CA PRO A 62 14.51 -5.17 11.66
C PRO A 62 14.63 -6.43 10.79
N PHE A 63 15.31 -6.32 9.65
CA PHE A 63 15.59 -7.41 8.70
C PHE A 63 14.37 -8.01 7.99
N GLU A 64 13.17 -7.46 8.20
CA GLU A 64 11.96 -7.84 7.50
C GLU A 64 11.28 -6.60 6.92
N ASP A 65 11.27 -6.51 5.60
CA ASP A 65 10.59 -5.42 4.90
C ASP A 65 9.34 -5.97 4.21
N THR A 66 8.18 -5.52 4.66
CA THR A 66 6.90 -5.75 3.99
C THR A 66 6.24 -4.41 3.68
N LEU A 67 6.04 -4.13 2.40
CA LEU A 67 5.30 -2.97 1.94
C LEU A 67 3.82 -3.32 1.88
N ARG A 68 2.98 -2.53 2.56
CA ARG A 68 1.53 -2.66 2.55
C ARG A 68 0.94 -1.53 1.72
N ILE A 69 0.08 -1.91 0.79
CA ILE A 69 -0.65 -1.00 -0.07
C ILE A 69 -2.11 -1.11 0.31
N TYR A 70 -2.69 0.01 0.74
CA TYR A 70 -4.10 0.11 1.09
C TYR A 70 -4.81 1.07 0.17
N MET A 71 -5.97 0.67 -0.35
CA MET A 71 -6.87 1.55 -1.10
C MET A 71 -8.11 1.81 -0.25
N LEU A 72 -8.34 3.09 0.07
CA LEU A 72 -9.44 3.58 0.88
C LEU A 72 -10.41 4.37 -0.01
N SER A 73 -11.72 4.21 0.22
CA SER A 73 -12.74 5.05 -0.41
C SER A 73 -12.68 6.49 0.12
N ALA A 74 -13.47 7.37 -0.49
CA ALA A 74 -13.65 8.74 -0.01
C ALA A 74 -14.08 8.80 1.47
N ASP A 75 -14.93 7.84 1.86
CA ASP A 75 -15.48 7.66 3.22
C ASP A 75 -14.55 6.83 4.14
N MET A 76 -13.29 6.65 3.77
CA MET A 76 -12.27 5.95 4.56
C MET A 76 -12.55 4.45 4.78
N VAL A 77 -13.35 3.83 3.93
CA VAL A 77 -13.58 2.38 3.95
C VAL A 77 -12.45 1.67 3.19
N LEU A 78 -11.90 0.59 3.75
CA LEU A 78 -10.88 -0.22 3.06
C LEU A 78 -11.49 -1.01 1.89
N VAL A 79 -11.12 -0.62 0.68
CA VAL A 79 -11.64 -1.16 -0.58
C VAL A 79 -10.81 -2.36 -1.05
N ASP A 80 -9.49 -2.19 -1.13
CA ASP A 80 -8.56 -3.24 -1.56
C ASP A 80 -7.21 -3.10 -0.84
N ALA A 81 -6.46 -4.19 -0.79
CA ALA A 81 -5.16 -4.22 -0.12
C ALA A 81 -4.24 -5.28 -0.71
N ALA A 82 -2.94 -5.01 -0.64
CA ALA A 82 -1.89 -5.94 -1.01
C ALA A 82 -0.65 -5.74 -0.14
N GLU A 83 0.12 -6.81 0.01
CA GLU A 83 1.38 -6.82 0.74
C GLU A 83 2.47 -7.31 -0.21
N LEU A 84 3.58 -6.59 -0.27
CA LEU A 84 4.78 -6.96 -1.00
C LEU A 84 5.83 -7.35 0.04
N GLY A 85 6.12 -8.65 0.11
CA GLY A 85 7.01 -9.26 1.09
C GLY A 85 7.74 -10.45 0.49
N VAL A 86 9.07 -10.48 0.59
CA VAL A 86 9.88 -11.64 0.21
C VAL A 86 10.75 -12.03 1.39
N ILE A 87 10.72 -13.31 1.74
CA ILE A 87 11.51 -13.84 2.86
C ILE A 87 13.00 -13.58 2.59
N TYR A 88 13.71 -13.05 3.58
CA TYR A 88 15.15 -12.72 3.53
C TYR A 88 15.51 -11.61 2.53
N SER A 89 14.57 -10.76 2.13
CA SER A 89 14.84 -9.57 1.33
C SER A 89 14.63 -8.31 2.16
N THR A 90 15.62 -7.40 2.10
CA THR A 90 15.45 -6.04 2.60
C THR A 90 14.99 -5.14 1.48
N GLY A 91 13.98 -4.32 1.73
CA GLY A 91 13.33 -3.47 0.76
C GLY A 91 13.30 -2.02 1.22
N VAL A 92 13.67 -1.09 0.34
CA VAL A 92 13.57 0.35 0.60
C VAL A 92 12.54 0.92 -0.35
N PHE A 93 11.47 1.50 0.20
CA PHE A 93 10.48 2.19 -0.61
C PHE A 93 11.06 3.47 -1.17
N ALA A 94 11.18 3.55 -2.50
CA ALA A 94 11.83 4.67 -3.18
C ALA A 94 11.22 4.95 -4.56
N ASP A 95 11.61 6.08 -5.15
CA ASP A 95 11.30 6.48 -6.53
C ASP A 95 9.82 6.36 -6.92
N LEU A 96 8.91 6.71 -6.00
CA LEU A 96 7.48 6.77 -6.33
C LEU A 96 7.24 7.82 -7.42
N ARG A 97 6.80 7.36 -8.59
CA ARG A 97 6.44 8.19 -9.74
C ARG A 97 4.98 7.96 -10.12
N LEU A 98 4.27 9.06 -10.35
CA LEU A 98 2.90 9.02 -10.86
C LEU A 98 2.91 8.85 -12.38
N GLN A 99 2.20 7.84 -12.87
CA GLN A 99 1.98 7.58 -14.30
C GLN A 99 0.50 7.85 -14.61
N LEU A 100 0.22 9.08 -15.05
CA LEU A 100 -1.14 9.48 -15.38
C LEU A 100 -1.71 8.62 -16.54
N PRO A 101 -3.00 8.27 -16.50
CA PRO A 101 -4.00 8.74 -15.53
C PRO A 101 -4.12 7.89 -14.24
N ASP A 102 -3.66 6.64 -14.25
CA ASP A 102 -4.16 5.56 -13.41
C ASP A 102 -3.08 4.63 -12.85
N ALA A 103 -1.79 4.89 -13.08
CA ALA A 103 -0.72 4.03 -12.59
C ALA A 103 0.29 4.79 -11.72
N VAL A 104 0.99 4.05 -10.87
CA VAL A 104 2.20 4.52 -10.19
C VAL A 104 3.30 3.48 -10.27
N THR A 105 4.54 3.93 -10.33
CA THR A 105 5.72 3.06 -10.26
C THR A 105 6.54 3.40 -9.03
N PHE A 106 7.20 2.41 -8.43
CA PHE A 106 8.08 2.59 -7.30
C PHE A 106 9.10 1.44 -7.21
N HIS A 107 10.18 1.65 -6.47
CA HIS A 107 11.12 0.61 -6.08
C HIS A 107 10.83 0.18 -4.64
N PHE A 108 11.04 -1.11 -4.36
CA PHE A 108 10.99 -1.64 -3.00
C PHE A 108 12.09 -2.69 -2.79
N PHE A 109 11.95 -3.88 -3.38
CA PHE A 109 12.98 -4.92 -3.33
C PHE A 109 13.98 -4.80 -4.49
N ALA A 110 15.27 -4.73 -4.15
CA ALA A 110 16.39 -4.81 -5.10
C ALA A 110 16.18 -3.94 -6.36
N ASP A 111 16.51 -4.49 -7.54
CA ASP A 111 16.37 -3.86 -8.85
C ASP A 111 15.00 -4.19 -9.51
N THR A 112 13.92 -4.25 -8.73
CA THR A 112 12.57 -4.47 -9.29
C THR A 112 11.76 -3.18 -9.27
N GLU A 113 11.38 -2.70 -10.45
CA GLU A 113 10.39 -1.64 -10.58
C GLU A 113 9.00 -2.26 -10.48
N TRP A 114 8.26 -1.84 -9.46
CA TRP A 114 6.88 -2.24 -9.26
C TRP A 114 5.97 -1.23 -9.93
N ARG A 115 4.93 -1.72 -10.58
CA ARG A 115 3.88 -0.90 -11.18
C ARG A 115 2.53 -1.27 -10.59
N LEU A 116 1.89 -0.30 -9.96
CA LEU A 116 0.53 -0.38 -9.43
C LEU A 116 -0.41 0.28 -10.44
N VAL A 117 -1.37 -0.48 -10.98
CA VAL A 117 -2.39 0.02 -11.91
C VAL A 117 -3.72 0.08 -11.18
N LEU A 118 -4.29 1.28 -11.06
CA LEU A 118 -5.59 1.52 -10.45
C LEU A 118 -6.68 1.32 -11.50
N LEU A 119 -7.74 0.63 -11.12
CA LEU A 119 -8.80 0.22 -12.04
C LEU A 119 -10.03 1.09 -11.83
N GLU A 120 -10.55 1.70 -12.90
CA GLU A 120 -11.76 2.52 -12.84
C GLU A 120 -12.97 1.69 -12.41
N ASP A 121 -13.09 0.50 -13.01
CA ASP A 121 -14.04 -0.53 -12.62
C ASP A 121 -13.33 -1.71 -11.96
N PRO A 122 -13.90 -2.32 -10.91
CA PRO A 122 -13.29 -3.48 -10.27
C PRO A 122 -13.21 -4.65 -11.24
N GLU A 123 -12.04 -5.27 -11.32
CA GLU A 123 -11.87 -6.48 -12.14
C GLU A 123 -12.12 -7.74 -11.31
N PHE A 124 -12.67 -8.75 -11.98
CA PHE A 124 -12.83 -10.06 -11.36
C PHE A 124 -11.45 -10.70 -11.17
N SER A 125 -11.14 -11.11 -9.93
CA SER A 125 -9.90 -11.80 -9.60
C SER A 125 -10.20 -13.21 -9.15
N PHE A 126 -9.64 -14.18 -9.87
CA PHE A 126 -9.55 -15.53 -9.36
C PHE A 126 -8.48 -15.60 -8.27
N PRO A 127 -8.79 -16.16 -7.10
CA PRO A 127 -7.78 -16.41 -6.09
C PRO A 127 -6.72 -17.37 -6.66
N PHE A 128 -5.43 -17.09 -6.39
CA PHE A 128 -4.26 -17.94 -6.66
C PHE A 128 -3.52 -17.84 -8.00
N VAL A 129 -3.94 -17.04 -9.00
CA VAL A 129 -3.28 -17.06 -10.34
C VAL A 129 -2.83 -15.69 -10.87
N SER A 130 -3.23 -14.58 -10.25
CA SER A 130 -3.08 -13.25 -10.88
C SER A 130 -1.90 -12.39 -10.42
N ASP A 131 -1.37 -12.59 -9.22
CA ASP A 131 -0.39 -11.66 -8.64
C ASP A 131 1.07 -12.18 -8.82
N PRO A 132 2.05 -11.28 -9.03
CA PRO A 132 3.48 -11.64 -9.11
C PRO A 132 4.02 -12.28 -7.84
N THR A 133 5.16 -12.98 -7.94
CA THR A 133 5.89 -13.50 -6.78
C THR A 133 6.24 -12.38 -5.80
N GLY A 134 6.04 -12.63 -4.51
CA GLY A 134 6.26 -11.64 -3.44
C GLY A 134 5.05 -10.75 -3.16
N VAL A 135 3.99 -10.84 -3.96
CA VAL A 135 2.70 -10.17 -3.67
C VAL A 135 1.77 -11.15 -2.96
N SER A 136 1.23 -10.75 -1.82
CA SER A 136 0.20 -11.49 -1.10
C SER A 136 -1.03 -10.61 -0.86
N ARG A 137 -2.22 -11.21 -0.90
CA ARG A 137 -3.50 -10.50 -0.70
C ARG A 137 -4.51 -11.36 0.03
N LYS A 138 -5.42 -10.72 0.76
CA LYS A 138 -6.64 -11.38 1.26
C LYS A 138 -7.49 -11.87 0.09
N LEU A 139 -8.14 -13.02 0.25
CA LEU A 139 -9.03 -13.60 -0.75
C LEU A 139 -10.23 -12.68 -1.00
N LYS A 140 -10.35 -12.17 -2.22
CA LYS A 140 -11.46 -11.34 -2.72
C LYS A 140 -11.70 -11.68 -4.19
N PHE A 141 -12.95 -11.62 -4.63
CA PHE A 141 -13.35 -11.87 -6.02
C PHE A 141 -13.32 -10.61 -6.90
N SER A 142 -13.13 -9.44 -6.30
CA SER A 142 -12.97 -8.17 -7.00
C SER A 142 -11.68 -7.47 -6.55
N ARG A 143 -11.00 -6.84 -7.51
CA ARG A 143 -9.79 -6.05 -7.28
C ARG A 143 -9.95 -4.67 -7.86
N HIS A 144 -9.46 -3.68 -7.14
CA HIS A 144 -9.47 -2.27 -7.57
C HIS A 144 -8.08 -1.81 -8.03
N PHE A 145 -7.06 -2.66 -7.87
CA PHE A 145 -5.75 -2.41 -8.46
C PHE A 145 -5.00 -3.71 -8.78
N ARG A 146 -4.17 -3.65 -9.82
CA ARG A 146 -3.18 -4.69 -10.17
C ARG A 146 -1.79 -4.28 -9.73
N ILE A 147 -0.97 -5.27 -9.41
CA ILE A 147 0.46 -5.10 -9.17
C ILE A 147 1.19 -5.88 -10.25
N GLU A 148 2.11 -5.21 -10.92
CA GLU A 148 3.00 -5.78 -11.93
C GLU A 148 4.44 -5.63 -11.42
N ALA A 149 5.24 -6.68 -11.58
CA ALA A 149 6.68 -6.64 -11.33
C ALA A 149 7.41 -6.56 -12.66
N ARG A 150 8.30 -5.58 -12.82
CA ARG A 150 9.21 -5.48 -13.96
C ARG A 150 10.65 -5.59 -13.43
N PRO A 151 11.34 -6.71 -13.70
CA PRO A 151 12.78 -6.78 -13.46
C PRO A 151 13.47 -5.69 -14.29
N VAL A 152 14.36 -4.94 -13.66
CA VAL A 152 15.18 -3.92 -14.33
C VAL A 152 16.47 -4.55 -14.86
#